data_AF-A0A925UY75-F1
#
_entry.id   AF-A0A925UY75-F1
#
_cell.length_a   1.000
_cell.length_b   1.000
_cell.length_c   1.000
_cell.angle_alpha   90.00
_cell.angle_beta   90.00
_cell.angle_gamma   90.00
#
_symmetry.space_group_name_H-M   'P 1'
#
loop_
_entity.id
_entity.type
_entity.pdbx_description
1 polymer ?
#
loop_
_entity_poly.entity_id
_entity_poly.type
_entity_poly.pdbx_seq_one_letter_code
_entity_poly.pdbx_strand_id
1 'polypeptide(L)' 'IGYDDTWFATMTQPPLTTVRMPISEMGQRAAAMLIDRLEGKEVADQNPVLPVSLTVRHSCGAIAASSHSVAVDGISHPR' A
#
# COMPACT_ATOMS: atom_id res chain seq x y z
N ILE A 1 9.10 -5.22 0.50
CA ILE A 1 7.77 -4.68 0.10
C ILE A 1 7.14 -5.71 -0.83
N GLY A 2 5.87 -6.05 -0.64
CA GLY A 2 5.10 -6.98 -1.47
C GLY A 2 4.07 -6.29 -2.38
N TYR A 3 3.24 -7.11 -3.02
CA TYR A 3 2.16 -6.68 -3.92
C TYR A 3 0.83 -7.36 -3.52
N ASP A 4 -0.31 -6.82 -3.94
CA ASP A 4 -1.70 -7.26 -3.71
C ASP A 4 -2.35 -7.04 -2.33
N ASP A 5 -1.59 -6.88 -1.25
CA ASP A 5 -2.12 -6.78 0.12
C ASP A 5 -3.17 -7.84 0.51
N THR A 6 -2.90 -9.10 0.14
CA THR A 6 -3.74 -10.24 0.50
C THR A 6 -3.66 -10.54 1.99
N TRP A 7 -4.58 -11.38 2.49
CA TRP A 7 -4.57 -11.82 3.89
C TRP A 7 -3.24 -12.50 4.30
N PHE A 8 -2.58 -13.22 3.39
CA PHE A 8 -1.27 -13.81 3.67
C PHE A 8 -0.19 -12.78 4.03
N ALA A 9 -0.30 -11.55 3.52
CA ALA A 9 0.62 -10.48 3.88
C ALA A 9 0.62 -10.18 5.38
N THR A 10 -0.49 -10.43 6.08
CA THR A 10 -0.60 -10.22 7.54
C THR A 10 -0.07 -11.39 8.36
N MET A 11 0.12 -12.56 7.76
CA MET A 11 0.49 -13.81 8.45
C MET A 11 2.00 -14.08 8.47
N THR A 12 2.77 -13.28 7.74
CA THR A 12 4.23 -13.34 7.73
C THR A 12 4.82 -12.73 9.01
N GLN A 13 6.05 -13.13 9.35
CA GLN A 13 6.78 -12.58 10.50
C GLN A 13 8.14 -12.04 10.03
N PRO A 14 8.33 -10.70 9.94
CA PRO A 14 7.36 -9.64 10.23
C PRO A 14 6.24 -9.52 9.17
N PRO A 15 5.04 -8.99 9.53
CA PRO A 15 3.97 -8.74 8.57
C PRO A 15 4.42 -7.84 7.40
N LEU A 16 4.04 -8.22 6.18
CA LEU A 16 4.54 -7.60 4.95
C LEU A 16 3.95 -6.22 4.68
N THR A 17 4.81 -5.22 4.49
CA THR A 17 4.44 -3.95 3.83
C THR A 17 4.22 -4.21 2.35
N THR A 18 3.11 -3.76 1.78
CA THR A 18 2.66 -4.19 0.45
C THR A 18 1.80 -3.14 -0.25
N VAL A 19 1.83 -3.11 -1.58
CA VAL A 19 0.97 -2.26 -2.40
C VAL A 19 -0.39 -2.94 -2.58
N ARG A 20 -1.48 -2.28 -2.20
CA ARG A 20 -2.85 -2.74 -2.37
C ARG A 20 -3.39 -2.30 -3.73
N MET A 21 -3.86 -3.28 -4.49
CA MET A 21 -4.46 -3.09 -5.81
C MET A 21 -5.97 -2.82 -5.74
N PRO A 22 -6.51 -1.91 -6.56
CA PRO A 22 -7.95 -1.64 -6.65
C PRO A 22 -8.68 -2.72 -7.50
N ILE A 23 -8.53 -4.00 -7.12
CA ILE A 23 -8.96 -5.14 -7.95
C ILE A 23 -10.46 -5.14 -8.28
N SER A 24 -11.30 -4.59 -7.40
CA SER A 24 -12.74 -4.47 -7.65
C SER A 24 -13.04 -3.47 -8.77
N GLU A 25 -12.39 -2.30 -8.74
CA GLU A 25 -12.53 -1.28 -9.78
C GLU A 25 -11.93 -1.75 -11.11
N MET A 26 -10.79 -2.44 -11.06
CA MET A 26 -10.19 -3.08 -12.25
C MET A 26 -11.18 -4.03 -12.93
N GLY A 27 -11.81 -4.93 -12.16
CA GLY A 27 -12.79 -5.88 -12.68
C GLY A 27 -14.04 -5.20 -13.24
N GLN A 28 -14.57 -4.19 -12.55
CA GLN A 28 -15.73 -3.42 -13.00
C GLN A 28 -15.45 -2.72 -14.34
N ARG A 29 -14.31 -2.04 -14.46
CA ARG A 29 -13.92 -1.35 -15.70
C ARG A 29 -13.69 -2.34 -16.83
N ALA A 30 -13.01 -3.45 -16.57
CA ALA A 30 -12.79 -4.50 -17.56
C ALA A 30 -14.12 -5.09 -18.07
N ALA A 31 -15.06 -5.38 -17.17
CA ALA A 31 -16.38 -5.88 -17.53
C ALA A 31 -17.17 -4.85 -18.35
N ALA A 32 -17.16 -3.57 -17.95
CA ALA A 32 -17.81 -2.50 -18.71
C ALA A 32 -17.24 -2.36 -20.13
N MET A 33 -15.90 -2.37 -20.26
CA MET A 33 -15.24 -2.34 -21.58
C MET A 33 -15.61 -3.55 -22.44
N LEU A 34 -15.72 -4.74 -21.84
CA LEU A 34 -16.14 -5.93 -22.57
C LEU A 34 -17.59 -5.82 -23.07
N ILE A 35 -18.51 -5.35 -22.21
CA ILE A 35 -19.92 -5.14 -22.57
C ILE A 35 -20.02 -4.12 -23.70
N ASP A 36 -19.32 -2.98 -23.60
CA ASP A 36 -19.31 -1.96 -24.65
C ASP A 36 -18.83 -2.52 -25.99
N ARG A 37 -17.78 -3.38 -25.99
CA ARG A 37 -17.33 -4.07 -27.21
C ARG A 37 -18.39 -5.02 -27.77
N LEU A 38 -19.09 -5.77 -26.92
CA LEU A 38 -20.15 -6.68 -27.35
C LEU A 38 -21.36 -5.93 -27.95
N GLU A 39 -21.61 -4.71 -27.48
CA GLU A 39 -22.64 -3.82 -28.01
C GLU A 39 -22.20 -3.06 -29.28
N GLY A 40 -20.99 -3.31 -29.78
CA GLY A 40 -20.46 -2.66 -30.98
C GLY A 40 -20.06 -1.20 -30.78
N LYS A 41 -19.89 -0.75 -29.53
CA LYS A 41 -19.38 0.59 -29.24
C LYS A 41 -17.88 0.66 -29.51
N GLU A 42 -17.44 1.82 -29.96
CA GLU A 42 -16.02 2.11 -30.08
C GLU A 42 -15.42 2.24 -28.67
N VAL A 43 -14.68 1.21 -28.25
CA VAL A 43 -13.92 1.24 -27.00
C VAL A 43 -12.53 1.75 -27.33
N ALA A 44 -12.29 3.03 -27.03
CA ALA A 44 -10.97 3.62 -27.16
C ALA A 44 -9.92 2.76 -26.44
N ASP A 45 -8.74 2.64 -27.02
CA ASP A 45 -7.59 1.94 -26.42
C ASP A 45 -7.03 2.79 -25.27
N GLN A 46 -7.84 2.91 -24.22
CA GLN A 46 -7.45 3.58 -23.00
C GLN A 46 -6.79 2.55 -22.10
N ASN A 47 -5.58 2.87 -21.64
CA ASN A 47 -4.90 2.14 -20.59
C ASN A 47 -5.06 2.93 -19.28
N PRO A 48 -6.25 2.88 -18.63
CA PRO A 48 -6.52 3.69 -17.46
C PRO A 48 -5.58 3.31 -16.31
N VAL A 49 -4.86 4.31 -15.79
CA VAL A 49 -4.04 4.16 -14.60
C VAL A 49 -4.93 4.35 -13.38
N LEU A 50 -5.06 3.30 -12.58
CA LEU A 50 -5.84 3.34 -11.34
C LEU A 50 -4.94 3.63 -10.13
N PRO A 51 -5.44 4.41 -9.16
CA PRO A 51 -4.68 4.69 -7.95
C PRO A 51 -4.48 3.40 -7.13
N VAL A 52 -3.26 3.22 -6.64
CA VAL A 52 -2.90 2.17 -5.69
C VAL A 52 -2.57 2.80 -4.33
N SER A 53 -2.57 2.00 -3.27
CA SER A 53 -2.18 2.45 -1.93
C SER A 53 -1.09 1.56 -1.35
N LEU A 54 -0.23 2.12 -0.48
CA LEU A 54 0.80 1.35 0.23
C LEU A 54 0.32 1.06 1.65
N THR A 55 0.16 -0.21 1.98
CA THR A 55 -0.13 -0.66 3.35
C THR A 55 1.18 -0.90 4.08
N VAL A 56 1.57 0.06 4.93
CA VAL A 56 2.82 0.00 5.71
C VAL A 56 2.65 -0.93 6.92
N ARG A 57 3.60 -1.86 7.07
CA ARG A 57 3.75 -2.79 8.20
C ARG A 57 5.24 -2.89 8.61
N HIS A 58 5.64 -4.00 9.23
CA HIS A 58 6.93 -4.16 9.87
C HIS A 58 8.03 -4.75 8.96
N SER A 59 7.69 -5.21 7.75
CA SER A 59 8.68 -5.83 6.85
C SER A 59 9.48 -4.84 5.98
N CYS A 60 9.28 -3.54 6.15
CA CYS A 60 10.10 -2.52 5.50
C CYS A 60 10.51 -1.49 6.55
N GLY A 61 11.63 -0.79 6.32
CA GLY A 61 12.26 0.14 7.27
C GLY A 61 11.47 1.42 7.58
N ALA A 62 10.14 1.36 7.65
CA ALA A 62 9.34 2.40 8.28
C ALA A 62 9.68 2.40 9.78
N ILE A 63 10.65 3.23 10.15
CA ILE A 63 10.91 3.55 11.54
C ILE A 63 9.68 4.34 12.00
N ALA A 64 8.83 3.72 12.82
CA ALA A 64 7.85 4.48 13.59
C ALA A 64 8.63 5.59 14.29
N ALA A 65 8.27 6.85 14.06
CA ALA A 65 8.94 7.99 14.69
C ALA A 65 8.92 7.77 16.21
N SER A 66 10.01 7.25 16.76
CA SER A 66 10.16 7.10 18.18
C SER A 66 10.46 8.49 18.68
N SER A 67 9.49 9.11 19.33
CA SER A 67 9.74 10.22 20.23
C SER A 67 10.57 9.70 21.41
N HIS A 68 11.85 9.48 21.19
CA HIS A 68 12.83 9.31 22.26
C HIS A 68 13.02 10.68 22.91
N SER A 69 12.30 10.96 23.99
CA SER A 69 12.71 12.02 24.91
C SER A 69 13.95 11.51 25.63
N VAL A 70 15.13 11.91 25.15
CA VAL A 70 16.36 11.77 25.93
C VAL A 70 16.24 12.75 27.10
N ALA A 71 16.02 12.22 28.30
CA ALA A 71 16.22 12.99 29.52
C ALA A 71 17.72 13.30 29.62
N VAL A 72 18.07 14.57 29.52
CA VAL A 72 19.43 15.03 29.83
C VAL A 72 19.54 15.01 31.35
N ASP A 73 20.05 13.91 31.91
CA ASP A 73 20.42 13.88 33.32
C ASP A 73 21.55 14.89 33.53
N GLY A 74 21.25 15.89 34.37
CA GLY A 74 22.12 17.01 34.66
C GLY A 74 23.49 16.53 35.17
N ILE A 75 24.54 16.88 34.43
CA ILE A 75 25.91 16.79 34.92
C ILE A 75 26.07 17.83 36.04
N SER A 76 25.86 17.41 37.29
CA SER A 76 26.34 18.16 38.45
C SER A 76 27.81 17.78 38.70
N HIS A 77 28.73 18.70 38.40
CA HIS A 77 30.11 18.65 38.87
C HIS A 77 30.15 19.03 40.37
N PRO A 78 30.68 18.20 41.29
CA PRO A 78 31.12 18.69 42.59
C PRO A 78 32.47 19.40 42.46
N ARG A 79 32.64 20.47 43.25
CA ARG A 79 33.85 21.30 43.37
C ARG A 79 35.06 20.51 43.86
#